data_AF-A0A969Q2A4-F1
#
_entry.id   AF-A0A969Q2A4-F1
#
_cell.length_a   1.000
_cell.length_b   1.000
_cell.length_c   1.000
_cell.angle_alpha   90.00
_cell.angle_beta   90.00
_cell.angle_gamma   90.00
#
_symmetry.space_group_name_H-M   'P 1'
#
loop_
_entity.id
_entity.type
_entity.pdbx_description
1 polymer ?
#
loop_
_entity_poly.entity_id
_entity_poly.type
_entity_poly.pdbx_seq_one_letter_code
_entity_poly.pdbx_strand_id
1 'polypeptide(L)'
;MVRRGSHFELRAPDVGAGQRYGFRLDGPYAPDEGLFHDPAKLIADPYATRFDRPWTYDPRLAAPREAAIDTAPLVPKAVLESRLIKSRQARCLVPAG
;
A
#
# COMPACT_ATOMS: atom_id res chain seq x y z
N MET A 1 3.00 -0.35 15.40
CA MET A 1 1.74 -0.19 14.64
C MET A 1 0.59 -0.59 15.57
N VAL A 2 -0.53 0.13 15.55
CA VAL A 2 -1.66 -0.10 16.45
C VAL A 2 -2.95 -0.17 15.63
N ARG A 3 -3.81 -1.15 15.92
CA ARG A 3 -5.12 -1.28 15.27
C ARG A 3 -6.14 -0.37 15.96
N ARG A 4 -6.93 0.35 15.17
CA ARG A 4 -8.00 1.26 15.57
C ARG A 4 -9.26 0.92 14.79
N GLY A 5 -10.12 0.08 15.35
CA GLY A 5 -11.26 -0.45 14.59
C GLY A 5 -10.79 -1.17 13.32
N SER A 6 -11.15 -0.64 12.15
CA SER A 6 -10.79 -1.20 10.84
C SER A 6 -9.47 -0.68 10.25
N HIS A 7 -8.81 0.31 10.84
CA HIS A 7 -7.56 0.86 10.31
C HIS A 7 -6.37 0.57 11.23
N PHE A 8 -5.17 0.66 10.67
CA PHE A 8 -3.91 0.53 11.39
C PHE A 8 -3.18 1.87 11.36
N GLU A 9 -2.60 2.26 12.50
CA GLU A 9 -1.85 3.50 12.65
C GLU A 9 -0.42 3.21 13.13
N LEU A 10 0.54 3.99 12.63
CA LEU A 10 1.92 4.00 13.13
C LEU A 10 2.38 5.45 13.26
N ARG A 11 2.95 5.81 14.41
CA ARG A 11 3.67 7.09 14.58
C ARG A 11 5.16 6.81 14.42
N ALA A 12 5.82 7.54 13.53
CA ALA A 12 7.24 7.42 13.23
C ALA A 12 7.88 8.83 13.24
N PRO A 13 8.37 9.32 14.40
CA PRO A 13 8.84 10.70 14.55
C PRO A 13 10.06 11.05 13.69
N ASP A 14 10.90 10.07 13.37
CA ASP A 14 12.13 10.28 12.59
C ASP A 14 11.94 10.13 11.06
N VAL A 15 10.69 9.93 10.61
CA VAL A 15 10.34 9.75 9.20
C VAL A 15 9.81 11.05 8.62
N GLY A 16 10.49 11.58 7.61
CA GLY A 16 10.17 12.86 6.96
C GLY A 16 9.89 12.76 5.46
N ALA A 17 9.65 13.92 4.85
CA ALA A 17 9.40 14.01 3.41
C ALA A 17 10.57 13.44 2.58
N GLY A 18 10.24 12.81 1.45
CA GLY A 18 11.17 12.08 0.61
C GLY A 18 11.41 10.63 1.04
N GLN A 19 10.97 10.23 2.23
CA GLN A 19 11.14 8.86 2.71
C GLN A 19 10.28 7.88 1.89
N ARG A 20 10.89 6.77 1.49
CA ARG A 20 10.23 5.70 0.73
C ARG A 20 9.65 4.67 1.67
N TYR A 21 8.41 4.24 1.42
CA TYR A 21 7.70 3.27 2.23
C TYR A 21 6.80 2.33 1.41
N GLY A 22 6.33 1.28 2.08
CA GLY A 22 5.35 0.31 1.61
C GLY A 22 4.92 -0.58 2.78
N PHE A 23 3.86 -1.35 2.60
CA PHE A 23 3.32 -2.19 3.66
C PHE A 23 3.46 -3.67 3.35
N ARG A 24 3.42 -4.50 4.39
CA ARG A 24 3.24 -5.95 4.27
C ARG A 24 2.02 -6.31 5.11
N LEU A 25 1.21 -7.23 4.61
CA LEU A 25 0.01 -7.68 5.29
C LEU A 25 0.23 -9.11 5.75
N ASP A 26 0.24 -9.30 7.07
CA ASP A 26 0.19 -10.62 7.68
C ASP A 26 -1.25 -10.98 8.03
N GLY A 27 -1.56 -12.27 7.98
CA GLY A 27 -2.87 -12.83 8.34
C GLY A 27 -3.29 -14.01 7.47
N PRO A 28 -4.62 -14.29 7.43
CA PRO A 28 -5.14 -15.48 6.78
C PRO A 28 -4.90 -15.49 5.27
N TYR A 29 -4.51 -16.64 4.76
CA TYR A 29 -4.53 -16.95 3.34
C TYR A 29 -5.47 -18.12 3.12
N ALA A 30 -6.67 -17.78 2.69
CA ALA A 30 -7.73 -18.70 2.33
C ALA A 30 -8.34 -18.16 1.02
N PRO A 31 -7.71 -18.45 -0.14
CA PRO A 31 -8.17 -17.96 -1.44
C PRO A 31 -9.63 -18.28 -1.75
N ASP A 32 -10.11 -19.45 -1.30
CA ASP A 32 -11.51 -19.88 -1.47
C ASP A 32 -12.51 -18.99 -0.71
N GLU A 33 -12.05 -18.30 0.33
CA GLU A 33 -12.81 -17.30 1.10
C GLU A 33 -12.50 -15.85 0.66
N GLY A 34 -11.68 -15.68 -0.38
CA GLY A 34 -11.24 -14.36 -0.87
C GLY A 34 -10.15 -13.69 -0.02
N LEU A 35 -9.48 -14.44 0.87
CA LEU A 35 -8.42 -13.93 1.75
C LEU A 35 -7.04 -14.23 1.15
N PHE A 36 -6.32 -13.19 0.75
CA PHE A 36 -5.04 -13.29 0.03
C PHE A 36 -3.87 -12.64 0.79
N HIS A 37 -3.86 -12.69 2.13
CA HIS A 37 -2.78 -12.05 2.89
C HIS A 37 -1.45 -12.78 2.63
N ASP A 38 -0.42 -12.02 2.27
CA ASP A 38 0.91 -12.56 2.00
C ASP A 38 1.99 -11.60 2.56
N PRO A 39 2.68 -11.97 3.65
CA PRO A 39 3.72 -11.14 4.23
C PRO A 39 4.96 -11.02 3.33
N ALA A 40 5.16 -11.89 2.33
CA ALA A 40 6.26 -11.81 1.37
C ALA A 40 6.04 -10.72 0.31
N LYS A 41 4.78 -10.30 0.07
CA LYS A 41 4.48 -9.24 -0.89
C LYS A 41 4.55 -7.86 -0.23
N LEU A 42 5.30 -6.96 -0.84
CA LEU A 42 5.18 -5.54 -0.55
C LEU A 42 3.93 -4.98 -1.26
N ILE A 43 3.10 -4.26 -0.52
CA ILE A 43 1.87 -3.63 -0.99
C ILE A 43 2.07 -2.11 -0.99
N ALA A 44 1.61 -1.48 -2.06
CA ALA A 44 1.57 -0.02 -2.17
C ALA A 44 0.47 0.56 -1.29
N ASP A 45 0.73 1.69 -0.66
CA ASP A 45 -0.29 2.44 0.08
C ASP A 45 -1.36 2.97 -0.90
N PRO A 46 -2.64 2.58 -0.77
CA PRO A 46 -3.73 3.06 -1.62
C PRO A 46 -3.93 4.58 -1.55
N TYR A 47 -3.45 5.21 -0.47
CA TYR A 47 -3.53 6.65 -0.24
C TYR A 47 -2.23 7.39 -0.59
N ALA A 48 -1.23 6.71 -1.15
CA ALA A 48 0.00 7.35 -1.61
C ALA A 48 -0.30 8.36 -2.73
N THR A 49 0.26 9.56 -2.60
CA THR A 49 0.15 10.60 -3.63
C THR A 49 1.24 10.51 -4.68
N ARG A 50 2.34 9.81 -4.39
CA ARG A 50 3.48 9.64 -5.29
C ARG A 50 4.19 8.33 -5.06
N PHE A 51 4.69 7.75 -6.14
CA PHE A 51 5.61 6.62 -6.15
C PHE A 51 6.99 7.03 -6.66
N ASP A 52 8.04 6.33 -6.24
CA ASP A 52 9.43 6.60 -6.61
C ASP A 52 9.78 6.24 -8.06
N ARG A 53 8.98 5.39 -8.71
CA ARG A 53 9.14 4.99 -10.12
C ARG A 53 7.81 4.51 -10.73
N PRO A 54 7.71 4.39 -12.07
CA PRO A 54 6.56 3.79 -12.73
C PRO A 54 6.35 2.32 -12.35
N TRP A 55 5.10 1.86 -12.45
CA TRP A 55 4.78 0.45 -12.32
C TRP A 55 5.29 -0.31 -13.53
N THR A 56 5.91 -1.46 -13.28
CA THR A 56 6.27 -2.42 -14.31
C THR A 56 5.82 -3.78 -13.82
N TYR A 57 5.06 -4.48 -14.67
CA TYR A 57 4.61 -5.82 -14.34
C TYR A 57 5.78 -6.79 -14.38
N ASP A 58 5.84 -7.66 -13.37
CA ASP A 58 6.76 -8.79 -13.30
C ASP A 58 5.94 -10.01 -12.84
N PRO A 59 6.03 -11.18 -13.52
CA PRO A 59 5.27 -12.37 -13.15
C PRO A 59 5.44 -12.81 -11.68
N ARG A 60 6.57 -12.49 -11.05
CA ARG A 60 6.82 -12.79 -9.63
C ARG A 60 5.87 -12.06 -8.68
N LEU A 61 5.24 -10.97 -9.13
CA LEU A 61 4.18 -10.29 -8.38
C LEU A 61 2.96 -11.19 -8.21
N ALA A 62 2.65 -12.03 -9.20
CA ALA A 62 1.52 -12.96 -9.20
C ALA A 62 1.90 -14.38 -8.72
N ALA A 63 3.16 -14.61 -8.35
CA ALA A 63 3.59 -15.90 -7.82
C ALA A 63 2.82 -16.22 -6.52
N PRO A 64 2.45 -17.50 -6.31
CA PRO A 64 1.62 -17.92 -5.18
C PRO A 64 2.36 -17.73 -3.85
N ARG A 65 1.60 -17.69 -2.73
CA ARG A 65 2.14 -17.34 -1.40
C ARG A 65 3.28 -18.26 -0.96
N GLU A 66 3.19 -19.55 -1.30
CA GLU A 66 4.14 -20.60 -0.94
C GLU A 66 5.53 -20.35 -1.55
N ALA A 67 5.61 -19.62 -2.66
CA ALA A 67 6.89 -19.24 -3.26
C ALA A 67 7.68 -18.25 -2.38
N ALA A 68 7.01 -17.56 -1.44
CA ALA A 68 7.60 -16.64 -0.47
C ALA A 68 8.56 -15.61 -1.08
N ILE A 69 8.29 -15.18 -2.33
CA ILE A 69 9.14 -14.24 -3.05
C ILE A 69 8.99 -12.85 -2.44
N ASP A 70 10.11 -12.28 -1.97
CA ASP A 70 10.17 -10.88 -1.59
C ASP A 70 10.00 -9.97 -2.82
N THR A 71 8.85 -9.30 -2.91
CA THR A 71 8.56 -8.38 -4.02
C THR A 71 9.01 -6.94 -3.76
N ALA A 72 9.67 -6.64 -2.64
CA ALA A 72 10.16 -5.31 -2.36
C ALA A 72 11.05 -4.73 -3.48
N PRO A 73 11.94 -5.47 -4.16
CA PRO A 73 12.71 -4.93 -5.28
C PRO A 73 11.86 -4.61 -6.53
N LEU A 74 10.64 -5.13 -6.63
CA LEU A 74 9.78 -5.04 -7.82
C LEU A 74 8.72 -3.95 -7.70
N VAL A 75 8.20 -3.74 -6.49
CA VAL A 75 7.11 -2.79 -6.23
C VAL A 75 7.67 -1.36 -6.09
N PRO A 76 7.16 -0.36 -6.81
CA PRO A 76 7.47 1.06 -6.53
C PRO A 76 7.15 1.41 -5.08
N LYS A 77 8.01 2.20 -4.44
CA LYS A 77 7.77 2.67 -3.07
C LYS A 77 6.94 3.93 -3.10
N ALA A 78 5.97 4.01 -2.20
CA ALA A 78 5.30 5.28 -1.93
C ALA A 78 6.34 6.25 -1.36
N VAL A 79 6.26 7.52 -1.73
CA VAL A 79 7.13 8.56 -1.17
C VAL A 79 6.30 9.43 -0.26
N LEU A 80 6.75 9.57 0.99
CA LEU A 80 6.13 10.49 1.93
C LEU A 80 6.39 11.91 1.45
N GLU A 81 5.33 12.66 1.19
CA GLU A 81 5.42 14.06 0.81
C GLU A 81 5.18 14.95 2.03
N SER A 82 5.95 16.03 2.18
CA SER A 82 5.66 17.05 3.21
C SER A 82 4.29 17.65 2.90
N ARG A 83 3.35 17.55 3.83
CA ARG A 83 1.97 17.94 3.58
C ARG A 83 1.87 19.43 3.25
N LEU A 84 1.33 19.72 2.07
CA LEU A 84 0.16 20.59 1.94
C LEU A 84 -0.59 20.26 0.65
N ILE A 85 -1.32 19.14 0.65
CA ILE A 85 -2.55 19.08 -0.13
C ILE A 85 -3.67 19.29 0.89
N LYS A 86 -4.19 20.52 0.93
CA LYS A 86 -5.54 20.79 1.45
C LYS A 86 -6.45 19.75 0.79
N SER A 87 -7.23 19.03 1.58
CA SER A 87 -8.25 18.11 1.08
C SER A 87 -8.97 18.73 -0.12
N ARG A 88 -8.74 18.19 -1.32
CA ARG A 88 -9.76 18.30 -2.34
C ARG A 88 -10.88 17.42 -1.79
N GLN A 89 -11.87 18.05 -1.15
CA GLN A 89 -13.16 17.41 -0.95
C GLN A 89 -13.50 16.76 -2.29
N ALA A 90 -13.54 15.43 -2.33
CA ALA A 90 -14.12 14.72 -3.44
C ALA A 90 -15.58 15.18 -3.50
N ARG A 91 -15.89 16.14 -4.38
CA ARG A 91 -17.28 16.36 -4.76
C ARG A 91 -17.68 15.09 -5.49
N CYS A 92 -18.51 14.30 -4.85
CA CYS A 92 -19.30 13.30 -5.56
C CYS A 92 -20.04 14.07 -6.65
N LEU A 93 -19.64 13.87 -7.91
CA LEU A 93 -20.42 14.32 -9.05
C LEU A 93 -21.65 13.43 -9.07
N VAL A 94 -22.73 13.89 -8.43
CA VAL A 94 -24.05 13.33 -8.68
C VAL A 94 -24.43 13.80 -10.08
N PRO A 95 -24.73 12.90 -11.04
CA PRO A 95 -25.26 13.32 -12.32
C PRO A 95 -26.63 13.97 -12.06
N ALA A 96 -26.83 15.17 -12.61
CA ALA A 96 -28.14 15.80 -12.61
C ALA A 96 -29.08 14.95 -13.48
N GLY A 97 -30.06 14.34 -12.83
CA GLY A 97 -31.26 13.77 -13.46
C GLY A 97 -32.46 14.58 -13.00
#